data_AF-A0AAV6KZH4-F1
#
_entry.id   AF-A0AAV6KZH4-F1
#
_cell.length_a   1.000
_cell.length_b   1.000
_cell.length_c   1.000
_cell.angle_alpha   90.00
_cell.angle_beta   90.00
_cell.angle_gamma   90.00
#
_symmetry.space_group_name_H-M   'P 1'
#
loop_
_entity.id
_entity.type
_entity.pdbx_description
1 polymer ?
#
loop_
_entity_poly.entity_id
_entity_poly.type
_entity_poly.pdbx_seq_one_letter_code
_entity_poly.pdbx_strand_id
1 'polypeptide(L)'
;MFRNAEVQRLIHGVKICSDGPPISHLLFADDTVVFCKARRSELQVVDSILKDYRNASGQLINFQKSSMFFSRNAGPDLRRNLIAFKAIPVRGDLGRYLRLPAEIGKTNTEMFSYIKERVLQRLAGWKEREFLIWLKRVFCSSR
;
A
#
# COMPACT_ATOMS: atom_id res chain seq x y z
N MET A 1 7.72 2.28 -18.34
CA MET A 1 8.94 2.72 -17.64
C MET A 1 9.44 1.69 -16.63
N PHE A 2 8.67 1.34 -15.58
CA PHE A 2 9.07 0.33 -14.58
C PHE A 2 9.44 -1.04 -15.16
N ARG A 3 8.63 -1.58 -16.09
CA ARG A 3 8.92 -2.88 -16.74
C ARG A 3 10.28 -2.90 -17.46
N ASN A 4 10.67 -1.81 -18.09
CA ASN A 4 11.97 -1.73 -18.79
C ASN A 4 13.12 -1.73 -17.78
N ALA A 5 12.99 -0.99 -16.67
CA ALA A 5 13.99 -0.99 -15.60
C ALA A 5 14.12 -2.37 -14.92
N GLU A 6 13.03 -3.14 -14.84
CA GLU A 6 13.03 -4.51 -14.33
C GLU A 6 13.77 -5.47 -15.28
N VAL A 7 13.48 -5.39 -16.59
CA VAL A 7 14.18 -6.18 -17.63
C VAL A 7 15.69 -5.88 -17.64
N GLN A 8 16.06 -4.61 -17.44
CA GLN A 8 17.45 -4.18 -17.35
C GLN A 8 18.11 -4.48 -15.99
N ARG A 9 17.40 -5.13 -15.05
CA ARG A 9 17.85 -5.41 -13.68
C ARG A 9 18.30 -4.18 -12.89
N LEU A 10 17.78 -3.01 -13.25
CA LEU A 10 17.98 -1.76 -12.52
C LEU A 10 17.08 -1.69 -11.29
N ILE A 11 15.91 -2.34 -11.34
CA ILE A 11 15.01 -2.55 -10.20
C ILE A 11 14.76 -4.04 -10.07
N HIS A 12 15.00 -4.58 -8.87
CA HIS A 12 14.83 -6.01 -8.62
C HIS A 12 13.44 -6.41 -8.13
N GLY A 13 12.68 -5.48 -7.55
CA GLY A 13 11.39 -5.78 -6.93
C GLY A 13 11.49 -6.74 -5.74
N VAL A 14 10.35 -7.32 -5.39
CA VAL A 14 10.20 -8.37 -4.37
C VAL A 14 9.70 -9.65 -5.05
N LYS A 15 10.27 -10.79 -4.67
CA LYS A 15 9.79 -12.12 -5.07
C LYS A 15 9.04 -12.77 -3.92
N ILE A 16 7.87 -13.34 -4.22
CA ILE A 16 7.06 -14.09 -3.23
C ILE A 16 7.59 -15.52 -3.09
N CYS A 17 8.04 -16.13 -4.19
CA CYS A 17 8.69 -17.43 -4.22
C CYS A 17 9.97 -17.37 -5.08
N SER A 18 10.90 -18.31 -4.87
CA SER A 18 12.19 -18.40 -5.60
C SER A 18 12.02 -18.31 -7.11
N ASP A 19 11.04 -19.05 -7.62
CA ASP A 19 10.75 -19.24 -9.05
C ASP A 19 9.68 -18.26 -9.57
N GLY A 20 9.14 -17.42 -8.69
CA GLY A 20 8.14 -16.43 -9.04
C GLY A 20 8.74 -15.23 -9.79
N PRO A 21 7.93 -14.56 -10.65
CA PRO A 21 8.32 -13.29 -11.22
C PRO A 21 8.49 -12.26 -10.09
N PRO A 22 9.51 -11.38 -10.18
CA PRO A 22 9.62 -10.27 -9.26
C PRO A 22 8.47 -9.28 -9.50
N ILE A 23 7.98 -8.70 -8.40
CA ILE A 23 6.98 -7.65 -8.43
C ILE A 23 7.70 -6.35 -8.07
N SER A 24 7.79 -5.44 -9.03
CA SER A 24 8.46 -4.14 -8.86
C SER A 24 7.49 -3.00 -8.50
N HIS A 25 6.21 -3.10 -8.86
CA HIS A 25 5.22 -2.06 -8.63
C HIS A 25 3.78 -2.61 -8.61
N LEU A 26 2.91 -1.93 -7.86
CA LEU A 26 1.45 -2.12 -7.87
C LEU A 26 0.80 -0.76 -8.10
N LEU A 27 0.04 -0.66 -9.19
CA LEU A 27 -0.65 0.56 -9.59
C LEU A 27 -2.15 0.29 -9.53
N PHE A 28 -2.87 1.03 -8.70
CA PHE A 28 -4.33 0.97 -8.68
C PHE A 28 -4.92 2.36 -8.42
N ALA A 29 -5.69 2.87 -9.38
CA ALA A 29 -6.25 4.21 -9.33
C ALA A 29 -5.17 5.25 -8.98
N ASP A 30 -5.35 5.98 -7.88
CA ASP A 30 -4.43 7.02 -7.40
C ASP A 30 -3.32 6.48 -6.48
N ASP A 31 -3.39 5.20 -6.07
CA ASP A 31 -2.47 4.60 -5.12
C ASP A 31 -1.40 3.75 -5.84
N THR A 32 -0.14 4.16 -5.67
CA THR A 32 1.03 3.47 -6.23
C THR A 32 1.93 2.95 -5.12
N VAL A 33 2.28 1.66 -5.19
CA VAL A 33 3.29 1.04 -4.33
C VAL A 33 4.44 0.57 -5.21
N VAL A 34 5.67 0.93 -4.83
CA VAL A 34 6.89 0.54 -5.55
C VAL A 34 7.76 -0.30 -4.64
N PHE A 35 8.21 -1.44 -5.16
CA PHE A 35 9.11 -2.37 -4.51
C PHE A 35 10.49 -2.30 -5.16
N CYS A 36 11.51 -2.07 -4.35
CA CYS A 36 12.91 -2.10 -4.78
C CYS A 36 13.79 -2.55 -3.62
N LYS A 37 15.04 -2.95 -3.89
CA LYS A 37 15.99 -3.20 -2.81
C LYS A 37 16.38 -1.89 -2.15
N ALA A 38 16.74 -1.95 -0.87
CA ALA A 38 17.26 -0.81 -0.11
C ALA A 38 18.67 -0.42 -0.61
N ARG A 39 18.78 0.06 -1.83
CA ARG A 39 20.02 0.49 -2.49
C ARG A 39 19.79 1.87 -3.07
N ARG A 40 20.78 2.75 -2.94
CA ARG A 40 20.71 4.11 -3.46
C ARG A 40 20.53 4.14 -4.97
N SER A 41 21.19 3.23 -5.70
CA SER A 41 21.07 3.10 -7.15
C SER A 41 19.64 2.77 -7.59
N GLU A 42 18.98 1.79 -6.95
CA GLU A 42 17.59 1.46 -7.30
C GLU A 42 16.64 2.60 -6.97
N LEU A 43 16.84 3.28 -5.83
CA LEU A 43 16.03 4.43 -5.45
C LEU A 43 16.18 5.60 -6.43
N GLN A 44 17.37 5.80 -7.00
CA GLN A 44 17.61 6.80 -8.06
C GLN A 44 16.87 6.46 -9.35
N VAL A 45 16.83 5.18 -9.73
CA VAL A 45 16.09 4.70 -10.91
C VAL A 45 14.59 4.87 -10.69
N VAL A 46 14.08 4.58 -9.48
CA VAL A 46 12.68 4.85 -9.14
C VAL A 46 12.39 6.35 -9.25
N ASP A 47 13.27 7.21 -8.74
CA ASP A 47 13.11 8.66 -8.84
C ASP A 47 13.12 9.18 -10.29
N SER A 48 14.00 8.65 -11.16
CA SER A 48 14.02 9.02 -12.57
C SER A 48 12.73 8.60 -13.27
N ILE A 49 12.27 7.37 -13.04
CA ILE A 49 11.00 6.88 -13.61
C ILE A 49 9.81 7.75 -13.16
N LEU A 50 9.79 8.13 -11.88
CA LEU A 50 8.74 8.98 -11.34
C LEU A 50 8.77 10.41 -11.92
N LYS A 51 9.97 10.94 -12.20
CA LYS A 51 10.13 12.24 -12.90
C LYS A 51 9.67 12.14 -14.35
N ASP A 52 10.06 11.09 -15.06
CA ASP A 52 9.66 10.88 -16.45
C ASP A 52 8.14 10.71 -16.57
N TYR A 53 7.56 9.96 -15.63
CA TYR A 53 6.11 9.81 -15.54
C TYR A 53 5.41 11.15 -15.30
N ARG A 54 5.90 11.97 -14.37
CA ARG A 54 5.38 13.33 -14.12
C ARG A 54 5.45 14.19 -15.38
N ASN A 55 6.56 14.16 -16.10
CA ASN A 55 6.75 14.95 -17.32
C ASN A 55 5.82 14.50 -18.44
N ALA A 56 5.60 13.18 -18.59
CA ALA A 56 4.73 12.63 -19.63
C ALA A 56 3.23 12.78 -19.32
N SER A 57 2.83 12.61 -18.06
CA SER A 57 1.41 12.63 -17.62
C SER A 57 0.93 14.00 -17.17
N GLY A 58 1.84 14.92 -16.80
CA GLY A 58 1.51 16.16 -16.10
C GLY A 58 1.13 15.98 -14.62
N GLN A 59 1.12 14.75 -14.09
CA GLN A 59 0.70 14.48 -12.72
C GLN A 59 1.81 14.80 -11.71
N LEU A 60 1.46 15.52 -10.63
CA LEU A 60 2.36 15.82 -9.53
C LEU A 60 2.31 14.71 -8.48
N ILE A 61 3.49 14.15 -8.16
CA ILE A 61 3.62 13.20 -7.06
C ILE A 61 3.56 13.95 -5.74
N ASN A 62 2.59 13.59 -4.90
CA ASN A 62 2.48 14.15 -3.57
C ASN A 62 3.42 13.43 -2.60
N PHE A 63 4.64 13.96 -2.43
CA PHE A 63 5.63 13.40 -1.51
C PHE A 63 5.22 13.51 -0.03
N GLN A 64 4.31 14.42 0.34
CA GLN A 64 3.80 14.53 1.71
C GLN A 64 2.83 13.39 2.06
N LYS A 65 2.07 12.91 1.08
CA LYS A 65 1.22 11.71 1.22
C LYS A 65 1.99 10.40 1.01
N SER A 66 3.14 10.47 0.37
CA SER A 66 4.02 9.33 0.14
C SER A 66 4.73 8.94 1.44
N SER A 67 5.01 7.65 1.62
CA SER A 67 5.82 7.17 2.73
C SER A 67 6.77 6.07 2.28
N MET A 68 7.92 5.95 2.96
CA MET A 68 8.83 4.83 2.77
C MET A 68 8.68 3.81 3.89
N PHE A 69 8.77 2.54 3.52
CA PHE A 69 8.82 1.42 4.44
C PHE A 69 10.07 0.58 4.16
N PHE A 70 10.75 0.14 5.22
CA PHE A 70 11.96 -0.66 5.13
C PHE A 70 11.76 -2.03 5.76
N SER A 71 12.24 -3.09 5.10
CA SER A 71 12.27 -4.42 5.69
C SER A 71 13.20 -4.47 6.90
N ARG A 72 12.95 -5.43 7.81
CA ARG A 72 13.77 -5.64 9.02
C ARG A 72 15.26 -5.83 8.72
N ASN A 73 15.59 -6.35 7.53
CA ASN A 73 16.97 -6.60 7.10
C ASN A 73 17.74 -5.35 6.64
N ALA A 74 17.08 -4.21 6.50
CA ALA A 74 17.78 -2.96 6.17
C ALA A 74 18.42 -2.37 7.44
N GLY A 75 19.76 -2.32 7.48
CA GLY A 75 20.51 -1.75 8.61
C GLY A 75 20.21 -0.26 8.86
N PRO A 76 20.40 0.23 10.10
CA PRO A 76 20.00 1.58 10.51
C PRO A 76 20.74 2.69 9.75
N ASP A 77 22.03 2.51 9.45
CA ASP A 77 22.82 3.49 8.70
C ASP A 77 22.36 3.60 7.24
N LEU A 78 22.04 2.45 6.62
CA LEU A 78 21.50 2.40 5.26
C LEU A 78 20.15 3.12 5.18
N ARG A 79 19.27 2.91 6.17
CA ARG A 79 17.99 3.63 6.26
C ARG A 79 18.23 5.13 6.36
N ARG A 80 19.07 5.60 7.29
CA ARG A 80 19.42 7.02 7.44
C ARG A 80 19.93 7.63 6.12
N ASN A 81 20.80 6.92 5.41
CA ASN A 81 21.33 7.39 4.12
C ASN A 81 20.25 7.52 3.04
N LEU A 82 19.28 6.61 2.99
CA LEU A 82 18.19 6.65 2.01
C LEU A 82 17.15 7.73 2.35
N ILE A 83 16.87 7.95 3.64
CA ILE A 83 16.00 9.02 4.14
C ILE A 83 16.62 10.39 3.89
N ALA A 84 17.93 10.54 4.14
CA ALA A 84 18.64 11.78 3.84
C ALA A 84 18.66 12.07 2.32
N PHE A 85 18.69 11.03 1.49
CA PHE A 85 18.65 11.17 0.04
C PHE A 85 17.27 11.62 -0.48
N LYS A 86 16.20 11.12 0.11
CA LYS A 86 14.81 11.43 -0.26
C LYS A 86 14.06 11.83 1.00
N ALA A 87 13.71 13.11 1.11
CA ALA A 87 12.94 13.70 2.20
C ALA A 87 11.47 13.21 2.25
N ILE A 88 11.25 11.90 2.12
CA ILE A 88 9.98 11.21 2.27
C ILE A 88 9.91 10.69 3.70
N PRO A 89 8.81 10.92 4.44
CA PRO A 89 8.67 10.41 5.79
C PRO A 89 8.68 8.88 5.80
N VAL A 90 9.41 8.31 6.76
CA VAL A 90 9.41 6.86 6.99
C VAL A 90 8.28 6.52 7.94
N ARG A 91 7.53 5.48 7.60
CA ARG A 91 6.54 4.88 8.50
C ARG A 91 6.98 3.49 8.91
N GLY A 92 6.60 3.12 10.13
CA GLY A 92 6.83 1.77 10.67
C GLY A 92 5.94 0.70 10.04
N ASP A 93 4.96 1.13 9.24
CA ASP A 93 4.06 0.29 8.46
C ASP A 93 4.00 0.78 6.99
N LEU A 94 3.50 -0.06 6.09
CA LEU A 94 3.18 0.30 4.71
C LEU A 94 1.87 1.13 4.61
N GLY A 95 1.26 1.46 5.74
CA GLY A 95 -0.04 2.10 5.80
C GLY A 95 -1.17 1.22 5.25
N ARG A 96 -2.17 1.87 4.64
CA ARG A 96 -3.31 1.20 4.00
C ARG A 96 -3.13 1.26 2.49
N TYR A 97 -3.18 0.10 1.85
CA TYR A 97 -3.30 -0.01 0.39
C TYR A 97 -4.70 -0.53 0.07
N LEU A 98 -5.47 0.17 -0.78
CA LEU A 98 -6.86 -0.21 -1.09
C LEU A 98 -7.79 -0.31 0.13
N ARG A 99 -7.55 0.50 1.16
CA ARG A 99 -8.25 0.46 2.47
C ARG A 99 -8.02 -0.84 3.27
N LEU A 100 -7.06 -1.67 2.85
CA LEU A 100 -6.58 -2.83 3.60
C LEU A 100 -5.26 -2.49 4.28
N PRO A 101 -5.03 -2.95 5.53
CA PRO A 101 -3.73 -2.82 6.16
C PRO A 101 -2.69 -3.57 5.31
N ALA A 102 -1.69 -2.86 4.82
CA ALA A 102 -0.65 -3.41 3.95
C ALA A 102 0.53 -3.96 4.77
N GLU A 103 0.29 -4.44 6.00
CA GLU A 103 1.34 -4.87 6.91
C GLU A 103 1.97 -6.20 6.46
N ILE A 104 3.20 -6.12 5.97
CA ILE A 104 4.01 -7.30 5.65
C ILE A 104 4.71 -7.78 6.92
N GLY A 105 4.26 -8.90 7.49
CA GLY A 105 4.94 -9.59 8.59
C GLY A 105 4.12 -9.83 9.87
N LYS A 106 2.83 -9.49 9.90
CA LYS A 106 1.89 -10.04 10.90
C LYS A 106 1.44 -11.43 10.49
N THR A 107 1.06 -12.25 11.47
CA THR A 107 0.57 -13.61 11.18
C THR A 107 -0.70 -13.52 10.32
N ASN A 108 -0.93 -14.50 9.43
CA ASN A 108 -2.15 -14.53 8.60
C ASN A 108 -3.42 -14.29 9.44
N THR A 109 -3.44 -14.81 10.66
CA THR A 109 -4.53 -14.65 11.64
C THR A 109 -4.88 -13.19 11.97
N GLU A 110 -3.87 -12.33 12.15
CA GLU A 110 -4.07 -10.89 12.47
C GLU A 110 -4.53 -10.09 11.24
N MET A 111 -4.15 -10.53 10.04
CA MET A 111 -4.64 -9.94 8.80
C MET A 111 -6.12 -10.31 8.54
N PHE A 112 -6.48 -11.58 8.80
CA PHE A 112 -7.86 -12.05 8.67
C PHE A 112 -8.78 -11.52 9.76
N SER A 113 -8.29 -11.23 10.98
CA SER A 113 -9.10 -10.62 12.04
C SER A 113 -9.61 -9.24 11.61
N TYR A 114 -8.80 -8.43 10.93
CA TYR A 114 -9.22 -7.15 10.37
C TYR A 114 -10.39 -7.30 9.37
N ILE A 115 -10.29 -8.27 8.46
CA ILE A 115 -11.34 -8.54 7.47
C ILE A 115 -12.60 -9.02 8.19
N LYS A 116 -12.46 -9.91 9.18
CA LYS A 116 -13.57 -10.40 10.01
C LYS A 116 -14.27 -9.27 10.75
N GLU A 117 -13.54 -8.37 11.40
CA GLU A 117 -14.09 -7.21 12.09
C GLU A 117 -14.87 -6.29 11.14
N ARG A 118 -14.36 -6.04 9.94
CA ARG A 118 -15.06 -5.23 8.92
C ARG A 118 -16.36 -5.86 8.45
N VAL A 119 -16.36 -7.17 8.24
CA VAL A 119 -17.57 -7.91 7.85
C VAL A 119 -18.58 -7.88 9.00
N LEU A 120 -18.13 -8.09 10.24
CA LEU A 120 -18.99 -8.02 11.42
C LEU A 120 -19.59 -6.62 11.63
N GLN A 121 -18.82 -5.56 11.44
CA GLN A 121 -19.32 -4.18 11.51
C GLN A 121 -20.38 -3.91 10.44
N ARG A 122 -20.19 -4.40 9.20
CA ARG A 122 -21.20 -4.27 8.15
C ARG A 122 -22.47 -5.07 8.47
N LEU A 123 -22.32 -6.30 8.98
CA LEU A 123 -23.46 -7.13 9.40
C LEU A 123 -24.21 -6.53 10.59
N ALA A 124 -23.51 -5.94 11.56
CA ALA A 124 -24.13 -5.23 12.67
C ALA A 124 -24.95 -4.03 12.20
N GLY A 125 -24.39 -3.20 11.32
CA GLY A 125 -25.12 -2.08 10.71
C GLY A 125 -26.30 -2.53 9.84
N TRP A 126 -26.23 -3.71 9.22
CA TRP A 126 -27.36 -4.29 8.48
C TRP A 126 -28.47 -4.76 9.42
N LYS A 127 -28.14 -5.42 10.55
CA LYS A 127 -29.15 -5.80 11.55
C LYS A 127 -29.86 -4.60 12.16
N GLU A 128 -29.12 -3.51 12.41
CA GLU A 128 -29.69 -2.27 12.92
C GLU A 128 -30.62 -1.61 11.88
N ARG A 129 -30.23 -1.62 10.59
CA ARG A 129 -31.09 -1.13 9.51
C ARG A 129 -32.34 -1.98 9.32
N GLU A 130 -32.24 -3.31 9.35
CA GLU A 130 -33.38 -4.23 9.28
C GLU A 130 -34.30 -4.05 10.49
N PHE A 131 -33.74 -3.87 11.69
CA PHE A 131 -34.50 -3.58 12.90
C PHE A 131 -35.23 -2.22 12.80
N LEU A 132 -34.58 -1.18 12.26
CA LEU A 132 -35.21 0.11 12.01
C LEU A 132 -36.29 0.05 10.91
N ILE A 133 -36.11 -0.77 9.87
CA ILE A 133 -37.13 -1.01 8.82
C ILE A 133 -38.32 -1.77 9.41
N TRP A 134 -38.06 -2.79 10.24
CA TRP A 134 -39.09 -3.55 10.94
C TRP A 134 -39.87 -2.67 11.92
N LEU A 135 -39.18 -1.86 12.74
CA LEU A 135 -39.83 -0.89 13.62
C LEU A 135 -40.69 0.11 12.85
N LYS A 136 -40.21 0.65 11.72
CA LYS A 136 -41.03 1.53 10.87
C LYS A 136 -42.27 0.83 10.32
N ARG A 137 -42.19 -0.45 9.92
CA ARG A 137 -43.36 -1.21 9.45
C ARG A 137 -44.35 -1.51 10.57
N VAL A 138 -43.88 -1.88 11.76
CA VAL A 138 -44.73 -2.19 12.92
C VAL A 138 -45.38 -0.93 13.48
N PHE A 139 -44.64 0.18 13.61
CA PHE A 139 -45.17 1.42 14.18
C PHE A 139 -45.96 2.28 13.17
N CYS A 140 -45.67 2.23 11.86
CA CYS A 140 -46.46 2.98 10.87
C CYS A 140 -47.74 2.27 10.40
N SER A 141 -47.99 1.00 10.79
CA SER A 141 -49.22 0.28 10.45
C SER A 141 -50.35 0.43 11.48
N SER A 142 -50.18 1.29 12.50
CA SER A 142 -51.17 1.53 13.56
C SER A 142 -51.67 2.99 13.60
N ARG A 143 -51.93 3.57 12.42
CA ARG A 143 -52.78 4.76 12.25
C ARG A 143 -53.76 4.55 11.12
#